data_AF-A0A7C5TN62-F1
#
_entry.id   AF-A0A7C5TN62-F1
#
_cell.length_a   1.000
_cell.length_b   1.000
_cell.length_c   1.000
_cell.angle_alpha   90.00
_cell.angle_beta   90.00
_cell.angle_gamma   90.00
#
_symmetry.space_group_name_H-M   'P 1'
#
loop_
_entity.id
_entity.type
_entity.pdbx_description
1 polymer ?
#
loop_
_entity_poly.entity_id
_entity_poly.type
_entity_poly.pdbx_seq_one_letter_code
_entity_poly.pdbx_strand_id
1 'polypeptide(L)'
;MALVAVAPHRGFRGFDGIRERVAEAYQVLDLHDALTREYRTDAHLVTYVVPGARRQPRVNKPGLPFFPHRLEVGVFFCDVDNPGHSRWTDELFAEALEQYETLGALQTAGVYHTEHGRRIVQPIAEPIPVQEVEPYVRRWFRRLEDDGLAVDWQCRDWTRHYRLPHVWRGGARYRSPWVDLRRMRPIELEPLPPSAAVAPPAKTSLGGAAPRPVPDVDWTVELPPAWEERVRIIAAAVREVQTEWHTLFLALAGALLSRGAPPEHVPVLCRAVSLATGADSRTDDRETGA
;
A
#
# COMPACT_ATOMS: atom_id res chain seq x y z
N MET A 1 -15.64 8.52 17.35
CA MET A 1 -14.61 7.49 17.60
C MET A 1 -14.24 6.89 16.25
N ALA A 2 -12.96 6.53 16.04
CA ALA A 2 -12.50 6.00 14.76
C ALA A 2 -13.01 4.58 14.53
N LEU A 3 -13.46 4.28 13.31
CA LEU A 3 -13.92 2.97 12.89
C LEU A 3 -12.89 2.29 12.00
N VAL A 4 -12.86 0.95 12.04
CA VAL A 4 -12.06 0.11 11.15
C VAL A 4 -12.89 -1.06 10.64
N ALA A 5 -12.49 -1.63 9.51
CA ALA A 5 -13.15 -2.79 8.94
C ALA A 5 -12.28 -4.05 9.14
N VAL A 6 -12.78 -5.00 9.93
CA VAL A 6 -12.08 -6.22 10.35
C VAL A 6 -12.55 -7.43 9.56
N ALA A 7 -11.61 -8.11 8.92
CA ALA A 7 -11.81 -9.39 8.26
C ALA A 7 -11.26 -10.56 9.11
N PRO A 8 -11.89 -11.75 9.06
CA PRO A 8 -11.36 -12.96 9.69
C PRO A 8 -9.94 -13.36 9.26
N HIS A 9 -9.51 -12.98 8.05
CA HIS A 9 -8.17 -13.22 7.51
C HIS A 9 -7.88 -12.29 6.33
N ARG A 10 -6.61 -12.13 5.94
CA ARG A 10 -6.21 -11.27 4.80
C ARG A 10 -6.65 -11.78 3.42
N GLY A 11 -6.94 -13.07 3.28
CA GLY A 11 -7.19 -13.75 2.00
C GLY A 11 -8.51 -13.45 1.29
N PHE A 12 -9.33 -12.50 1.77
CA PHE A 12 -10.56 -12.15 1.07
C PHE A 12 -10.25 -11.44 -0.24
N ARG A 13 -10.92 -11.89 -1.31
CA ARG A 13 -10.92 -11.20 -2.61
C ARG A 13 -11.60 -9.84 -2.46
N GLY A 14 -11.03 -8.84 -3.13
CA GLY A 14 -11.57 -7.48 -3.15
C GLY A 14 -12.39 -7.20 -4.40
N PHE A 15 -13.24 -6.18 -4.29
CA PHE A 15 -13.92 -5.55 -5.39
C PHE A 15 -12.90 -4.83 -6.28
N ASP A 16 -12.89 -5.20 -7.56
CA ASP A 16 -11.95 -4.76 -8.59
C ASP A 16 -12.65 -4.07 -9.77
N GLY A 17 -13.97 -3.87 -9.70
CA GLY A 17 -14.77 -3.22 -10.74
C GLY A 17 -15.28 -4.16 -11.84
N ILE A 18 -14.79 -5.40 -11.91
CA ILE A 18 -15.24 -6.41 -12.89
C ILE A 18 -16.29 -7.32 -12.25
N ARG A 19 -16.11 -7.64 -10.97
CA ARG A 19 -17.00 -8.55 -10.26
C ARG A 19 -18.23 -7.83 -9.72
N GLU A 20 -19.40 -8.25 -10.18
CA GLU A 20 -20.68 -7.66 -9.74
C GLU A 20 -20.98 -7.89 -8.24
N ARG A 21 -20.45 -8.96 -7.63
CA ARG A 21 -20.70 -9.28 -6.22
C ARG A 21 -19.45 -9.77 -5.50
N VAL A 22 -19.04 -9.04 -4.47
CA VAL A 22 -17.99 -9.43 -3.52
C VAL A 22 -18.62 -9.53 -2.13
N ALA A 23 -18.27 -10.58 -1.38
CA ALA A 23 -18.82 -10.79 -0.06
C ALA A 23 -18.47 -9.65 0.90
N GLU A 24 -19.45 -9.21 1.70
CA GLU A 24 -19.26 -8.25 2.79
C GLU A 24 -18.58 -8.93 4.01
N ALA A 25 -17.37 -9.41 3.79
CA ALA A 25 -16.64 -10.22 4.75
C ALA A 25 -16.08 -9.42 5.94
N TYR A 26 -16.10 -8.08 5.86
CA TYR A 26 -15.43 -7.21 6.82
C TYR A 26 -16.50 -6.67 7.77
N GLN A 27 -16.31 -6.87 9.07
CA GLN A 27 -17.14 -6.28 10.11
C GLN A 27 -16.60 -4.91 10.46
N VAL A 28 -17.44 -3.88 10.42
CA VAL A 28 -17.05 -2.53 10.86
C VAL A 28 -17.16 -2.47 12.38
N LEU A 29 -16.08 -2.07 13.04
CA LEU A 29 -15.95 -2.02 14.50
C LEU A 29 -15.35 -0.69 14.93
N ASP A 30 -15.60 -0.31 16.18
CA ASP A 30 -14.81 0.71 16.86
C ASP A 30 -13.34 0.27 16.91
N LEU A 31 -12.42 1.20 16.70
CA LEU A 31 -10.98 0.93 16.67
C LEU A 31 -10.47 0.36 17.99
N HIS A 32 -10.90 0.91 19.12
CA HIS A 32 -10.45 0.44 20.44
C HIS A 32 -10.97 -0.97 20.70
N ASP A 33 -12.24 -1.23 20.40
CA ASP A 33 -12.82 -2.58 20.49
C ASP A 33 -12.10 -3.57 19.57
N ALA A 34 -11.78 -3.14 18.34
CA ALA A 34 -11.08 -3.96 17.38
C ALA A 34 -9.69 -4.39 17.89
N LEU A 35 -8.93 -3.46 18.48
CA LEU A 35 -7.58 -3.69 19.00
C LEU A 35 -7.54 -4.46 20.32
N THR A 36 -8.59 -4.37 21.16
CA THR A 36 -8.61 -5.06 22.46
C THR A 36 -9.24 -6.45 22.41
N ARG A 37 -10.05 -6.73 21.37
CA ARG A 37 -10.76 -7.99 21.21
C ARG A 37 -9.85 -9.19 20.95
N GLU A 38 -10.21 -10.33 21.52
CA GLU A 38 -9.61 -11.64 21.20
C GLU A 38 -10.32 -12.30 20.01
N TYR A 39 -9.58 -12.64 18.96
CA TYR A 39 -10.11 -13.29 17.77
C TYR A 39 -9.73 -14.77 17.72
N ARG A 40 -10.69 -15.61 17.32
CA ARG A 40 -10.49 -17.04 17.03
C ARG A 40 -10.01 -17.31 15.60
N THR A 41 -9.57 -16.26 14.90
CA THR A 41 -9.14 -16.28 13.50
C THR A 41 -7.87 -15.44 13.35
N ASP A 42 -7.16 -15.53 12.22
CA ASP A 42 -6.02 -14.66 11.90
C ASP A 42 -6.52 -13.27 11.46
N ALA A 43 -7.28 -12.60 12.34
CA ALA A 43 -8.04 -11.41 11.97
C ALA A 43 -7.13 -10.25 11.54
N HIS A 44 -7.52 -9.56 10.47
CA HIS A 44 -6.84 -8.38 9.95
C HIS A 44 -7.84 -7.24 9.79
N LEU A 45 -7.40 -6.00 9.97
CA LEU A 45 -8.17 -4.82 9.65
C LEU A 45 -7.65 -4.13 8.39
N VAL A 46 -8.52 -3.33 7.79
CA VAL A 46 -8.16 -2.21 6.91
C VAL A 46 -8.65 -0.91 7.55
N THR A 47 -7.99 0.20 7.23
CA THR A 47 -8.24 1.50 7.88
C THR A 47 -9.41 2.27 7.27
N TYR A 48 -9.90 1.86 6.10
CA TYR A 48 -11.05 2.49 5.46
C TYR A 48 -12.37 1.82 5.84
N VAL A 49 -13.42 2.63 5.91
CA VAL A 49 -14.79 2.18 6.15
C VAL A 49 -15.76 2.78 5.13
N VAL A 50 -16.86 2.08 4.88
CA VAL A 50 -18.06 2.67 4.27
C VAL A 50 -18.86 3.35 5.40
N PRO A 51 -19.07 4.68 5.37
CA PRO A 51 -19.81 5.37 6.42
C PRO A 51 -21.20 4.78 6.67
N GLY A 52 -21.52 4.50 7.93
CA GLY A 52 -22.80 3.91 8.34
C GLY A 52 -22.95 2.40 8.10
N ALA A 53 -21.99 1.75 7.45
CA ALA A 53 -22.06 0.31 7.20
C ALA A 53 -21.69 -0.49 8.47
N ARG A 54 -22.40 -1.59 8.72
CA ARG A 54 -22.01 -2.58 9.74
C ARG A 54 -21.07 -3.64 9.20
N ARG A 55 -21.15 -3.88 7.89
CA ARG A 55 -20.30 -4.79 7.14
C ARG A 55 -19.98 -4.17 5.79
N GLN A 56 -18.84 -4.51 5.23
CA GLN A 56 -18.42 -4.04 3.91
C GLN A 56 -17.61 -5.10 3.17
N PRO A 57 -17.52 -5.03 1.84
CA PRO A 57 -16.56 -5.83 1.09
C PRO A 57 -15.16 -5.26 1.24
N ARG A 58 -14.14 -6.06 0.90
CA ARG A 58 -12.83 -5.51 0.56
C ARG A 58 -12.97 -4.74 -0.74
N VAL A 59 -12.43 -3.52 -0.81
CA VAL A 59 -12.29 -2.74 -2.03
C VAL A 59 -10.81 -2.65 -2.37
N ASN A 60 -10.47 -2.97 -3.62
CA ASN A 60 -9.11 -2.78 -4.15
C ASN A 60 -9.04 -1.46 -4.92
N LYS A 61 -7.84 -0.89 -5.06
CA LYS A 61 -7.63 0.38 -5.79
C LYS A 61 -8.25 0.41 -7.19
N PRO A 62 -8.10 -0.63 -8.05
CA PRO A 62 -8.71 -0.63 -9.38
C PRO A 62 -10.25 -0.59 -9.36
N GLY A 63 -10.86 -1.12 -8.31
CA GLY A 63 -12.32 -1.16 -8.16
C GLY A 63 -12.92 0.14 -7.63
N LEU A 64 -12.12 1.01 -6.99
CA LEU A 64 -12.63 2.22 -6.35
C LEU A 64 -13.51 3.11 -7.26
N PRO A 65 -13.18 3.37 -8.54
CA PRO A 65 -14.02 4.19 -9.42
C PRO A 65 -15.40 3.62 -9.71
N PHE A 66 -15.59 2.32 -9.51
CA PHE A 66 -16.83 1.59 -9.79
C PHE A 66 -17.59 1.22 -8.51
N PHE A 67 -17.02 1.52 -7.34
CA PHE A 67 -17.64 1.18 -6.07
C PHE A 67 -18.73 2.20 -5.72
N PRO A 68 -19.97 1.77 -5.40
CA PRO A 68 -21.12 2.67 -5.33
C PRO A 68 -21.15 3.56 -4.07
N HIS A 69 -20.21 3.37 -3.13
CA HIS A 69 -20.18 4.09 -1.86
C HIS A 69 -18.85 4.84 -1.68
N ARG A 70 -18.89 5.94 -0.93
CA ARG A 70 -17.68 6.62 -0.48
C ARG A 70 -16.97 5.76 0.57
N LEU A 71 -15.65 5.76 0.54
CA LEU A 71 -14.79 5.17 1.56
C LEU A 71 -14.03 6.28 2.28
N GLU A 72 -13.90 6.15 3.59
CA GLU A 72 -13.20 7.11 4.44
C GLU A 72 -12.21 6.39 5.35
N VAL A 73 -11.07 7.03 5.61
CA VAL A 73 -10.07 6.58 6.58
C VAL A 73 -10.15 7.47 7.81
N GLY A 74 -10.41 6.88 8.98
CA GLY A 74 -10.45 7.59 10.26
C GLY A 74 -9.25 7.32 11.17
N VAL A 75 -8.26 6.56 10.69
CA VAL A 75 -7.08 6.17 11.46
C VAL A 75 -5.90 5.89 10.54
N PHE A 76 -4.72 6.35 10.94
CA PHE A 76 -3.46 5.97 10.31
C PHE A 76 -2.78 4.83 11.06
N PHE A 77 -2.16 3.93 10.30
CA PHE A 77 -1.35 2.83 10.80
C PHE A 77 0.04 2.92 10.20
N CYS A 78 1.04 2.63 11.02
CA CYS A 78 2.44 2.57 10.61
C CYS A 78 3.08 1.30 11.18
N ASP A 79 3.72 0.50 10.31
CA ASP A 79 4.60 -0.58 10.72
C ASP A 79 6.00 0.01 11.02
N VAL A 80 6.59 -0.38 12.15
CA VAL A 80 7.99 -0.10 12.50
C VAL A 80 8.64 -1.44 12.83
N ASP A 81 9.49 -1.93 11.94
CA ASP A 81 10.18 -3.21 12.10
C ASP A 81 11.37 -3.08 13.04
N ASN A 82 11.63 -4.14 13.78
CA ASN A 82 12.90 -4.28 14.48
C ASN A 82 14.06 -4.34 13.46
N PRO A 83 15.28 -3.94 13.84
CA PRO A 83 16.44 -4.07 12.97
C PRO A 83 16.57 -5.49 12.40
N GLY A 84 16.67 -5.60 11.07
CA GLY A 84 16.75 -6.88 10.36
C GLY A 84 15.49 -7.75 10.45
N HIS A 85 14.32 -7.19 10.78
CA HIS A 85 13.06 -7.91 11.02
C HIS A 85 13.20 -8.99 12.10
N SER A 86 14.05 -8.72 13.10
CA SER A 86 14.37 -9.64 14.18
C SER A 86 13.26 -9.71 15.23
N ARG A 87 13.28 -10.77 16.05
CA ARG A 87 12.41 -10.85 17.22
C ARG A 87 12.86 -9.87 18.30
N TRP A 88 11.94 -9.49 19.18
CA TRP A 88 12.24 -8.66 20.34
C TRP A 88 13.33 -9.28 21.23
N THR A 89 14.34 -8.48 21.57
CA THR A 89 15.24 -8.69 22.71
C THR A 89 14.87 -7.72 23.82
N ASP A 90 15.42 -7.91 25.02
CA ASP A 90 15.17 -7.01 26.14
C ASP A 90 15.65 -5.58 25.84
N GLU A 91 16.77 -5.45 25.10
CA GLU A 91 17.32 -4.16 24.67
C GLU A 91 16.39 -3.45 23.67
N LEU A 92 15.94 -4.16 22.63
CA LEU A 92 15.00 -3.61 21.65
C LEU A 92 13.68 -3.22 22.30
N PHE A 93 13.23 -4.01 23.28
CA PHE A 93 12.01 -3.72 24.02
C PHE A 93 12.16 -2.46 24.88
N ALA A 94 13.28 -2.33 25.60
CA ALA A 94 13.58 -1.16 26.42
C ALA A 94 13.70 0.12 25.56
N GLU A 95 14.39 0.05 24.43
CA GLU A 95 14.50 1.17 23.48
C GLU A 95 13.11 1.58 22.95
N ALA A 96 12.27 0.61 22.59
CA ALA A 96 10.91 0.90 22.13
C ALA A 96 10.07 1.58 23.22
N LEU A 97 10.17 1.14 24.48
CA LEU A 97 9.50 1.78 25.60
C LEU A 97 9.98 3.21 25.82
N GLU A 98 11.29 3.45 25.76
CA GLU A 98 11.86 4.79 25.86
C GLU A 98 11.32 5.71 24.76
N GLN A 99 11.23 5.21 23.53
CA GLN A 99 10.63 5.94 22.42
C GLN A 99 9.15 6.27 22.67
N TYR A 100 8.38 5.36 23.28
CA TYR A 100 6.96 5.61 23.59
C TYR A 100 6.77 6.71 24.63
N GLU A 101 7.71 6.83 25.58
CA GLU A 101 7.67 7.84 26.61
C GLU A 101 8.19 9.20 26.13
N THR A 102 9.16 9.22 25.23
CA THR A 102 9.91 10.44 24.87
C THR A 102 9.48 11.07 23.56
N LEU A 103 9.02 10.30 22.57
CA LEU A 103 8.72 10.83 21.24
C LEU A 103 7.38 11.55 21.20
N GLY A 104 7.40 12.80 20.72
CA GLY A 104 6.23 13.69 20.66
C GLY A 104 5.12 13.13 19.79
N ALA A 105 5.45 12.59 18.62
CA ALA A 105 4.49 12.00 17.68
C ALA A 105 3.76 10.76 18.23
N LEU A 106 4.28 10.13 19.30
CA LEU A 106 3.64 8.97 19.94
C LEU A 106 2.74 9.35 21.11
N GLN A 107 2.75 10.62 21.56
CA GLN A 107 1.97 11.07 22.72
C GLN A 107 0.45 11.10 22.49
N THR A 108 0.00 10.87 21.26
CA THR A 108 -1.42 10.78 20.84
C THR A 108 -1.77 9.42 20.22
N ALA A 109 -0.79 8.54 20.07
CA ALA A 109 -0.94 7.28 19.36
C ALA A 109 -1.21 6.11 20.32
N GLY A 110 -1.87 5.08 19.81
CA GLY A 110 -1.84 3.74 20.39
C GLY A 110 -0.70 2.95 19.78
N VAL A 111 -0.14 2.01 20.54
CA VAL A 111 0.93 1.14 20.06
C VAL A 111 0.67 -0.30 20.47
N TYR A 112 1.01 -1.23 19.58
CA TYR A 112 1.10 -2.64 19.96
C TYR A 112 2.26 -3.33 19.28
N HIS A 113 2.88 -4.26 20.01
CA HIS A 113 3.98 -5.06 19.50
C HIS A 113 3.47 -6.20 18.63
N THR A 114 4.17 -6.46 17.55
CA THR A 114 4.04 -7.66 16.71
C THR A 114 5.18 -8.62 17.02
N GLU A 115 5.33 -9.70 16.25
CA GLU A 115 6.45 -10.65 16.43
C GLU A 115 7.83 -10.03 16.12
N HIS A 116 7.89 -9.09 15.17
CA HIS A 116 9.14 -8.61 14.57
C HIS A 116 9.26 -7.08 14.55
N GLY A 117 8.48 -6.40 15.38
CA GLY A 117 8.37 -4.95 15.37
C GLY A 117 7.10 -4.50 16.05
N ARG A 118 6.66 -3.27 15.79
CA ARG A 118 5.50 -2.65 16.42
C ARG A 118 4.63 -1.94 15.40
N ARG A 119 3.40 -1.63 15.81
CA ARG A 119 2.48 -0.81 15.04
C ARG A 119 2.07 0.41 15.80
N ILE A 120 2.18 1.56 15.14
CA ILE A 120 1.73 2.85 15.63
C ILE A 120 0.34 3.11 15.03
N VAL A 121 -0.61 3.48 15.87
CA VAL A 121 -2.02 3.68 15.53
C VAL A 121 -2.43 5.08 15.92
N GLN A 122 -2.74 5.93 14.94
CA GLN A 122 -3.10 7.32 15.17
C GLN A 122 -4.50 7.61 14.61
N PRO A 123 -5.54 7.66 15.46
CA PRO A 123 -6.86 8.14 15.02
C PRO A 123 -6.77 9.59 14.56
N ILE A 124 -7.61 9.98 13.61
CA ILE A 124 -7.72 11.36 13.14
C ILE A 124 -9.12 11.88 13.44
N ALA A 125 -9.23 13.17 13.73
CA ALA A 125 -10.49 13.78 14.16
C ALA A 125 -11.54 13.79 13.05
N GLU A 126 -11.11 14.12 11.83
CA GLU A 126 -11.95 14.17 10.63
C GLU A 126 -11.55 13.04 9.67
N PRO A 127 -12.44 12.09 9.36
CA PRO A 127 -12.17 11.06 8.37
C PRO A 127 -11.93 11.62 6.97
N ILE A 128 -10.89 11.12 6.29
CA ILE A 128 -10.47 11.60 4.97
C ILE A 128 -10.96 10.63 3.89
N PRO A 129 -11.52 11.09 2.75
CA PRO A 129 -11.79 10.22 1.62
C PRO A 129 -10.54 9.44 1.18
N VAL A 130 -10.69 8.15 0.83
CA VAL A 130 -9.55 7.32 0.40
C VAL A 130 -8.80 7.87 -0.82
N GLN A 131 -9.44 8.68 -1.65
CA GLN A 131 -8.83 9.35 -2.80
C GLN A 131 -7.81 10.42 -2.40
N GLU A 132 -7.91 10.94 -1.18
CA GLU A 132 -7.14 12.09 -0.69
C GLU A 132 -6.18 11.73 0.44
N VAL A 133 -6.30 10.52 1.01
CA VAL A 133 -5.64 10.16 2.27
C VAL A 133 -4.13 9.94 2.17
N GLU A 134 -3.63 9.39 1.05
CA GLU A 134 -2.22 8.98 0.97
C GLU A 134 -1.22 10.13 1.17
N PRO A 135 -1.41 11.34 0.62
CA PRO A 135 -0.59 12.51 0.96
C PRO A 135 -0.52 12.82 2.46
N TYR A 136 -1.62 12.66 3.19
CA TYR A 136 -1.65 12.86 4.65
C TYR A 136 -0.86 11.77 5.38
N VAL A 137 -1.00 10.51 4.96
CA VAL A 137 -0.20 9.39 5.49
C VAL A 137 1.28 9.62 5.27
N ARG A 138 1.69 10.07 4.07
CA ARG A 138 3.10 10.39 3.76
C ARG A 138 3.63 11.53 4.62
N ARG A 139 2.85 12.59 4.85
CA ARG A 139 3.26 13.69 5.74
C ARG A 139 3.39 13.20 7.19
N TRP A 140 2.47 12.36 7.64
CA TRP A 140 2.53 11.76 8.97
C TRP A 140 3.76 10.84 9.12
N PHE A 141 4.09 10.03 8.12
CA PHE A 141 5.28 9.17 8.14
C PHE A 141 6.57 9.99 8.24
N ARG A 142 6.70 11.07 7.48
CA ARG A 142 7.87 11.98 7.61
C ARG A 142 7.99 12.53 9.01
N ARG A 143 6.88 12.95 9.63
CA ARG A 143 6.91 13.44 11.01
C ARG A 143 7.37 12.35 12.00
N LEU A 144 6.97 11.09 11.79
CA LEU A 144 7.45 9.98 12.60
C LEU A 144 8.97 9.77 12.43
N GLU A 145 9.48 9.88 11.19
CA GLU A 145 10.92 9.79 10.89
C GLU A 145 11.71 10.98 11.46
N ASP A 146 11.17 12.19 11.36
CA ASP A 146 11.76 13.41 11.93
C ASP A 146 11.87 13.31 13.47
N ASP A 147 10.92 12.62 14.10
CA ASP A 147 10.95 12.26 15.53
C ASP A 147 11.85 11.04 15.83
N GLY A 148 12.50 10.43 14.83
CA GLY A 148 13.49 9.37 15.01
C GLY A 148 12.98 7.93 14.84
N LEU A 149 11.80 7.71 14.25
CA LEU A 149 11.27 6.36 13.99
C LEU A 149 11.64 5.85 12.61
N ALA A 150 12.13 4.61 12.52
CA ALA A 150 12.37 3.91 11.26
C ALA A 150 11.05 3.33 10.69
N VAL A 151 10.33 4.11 9.90
CA VAL A 151 9.01 3.76 9.34
C VAL A 151 9.12 2.83 8.13
N ASP A 152 8.27 1.80 8.03
CA ASP A 152 8.06 1.04 6.78
C ASP A 152 7.17 1.82 5.80
N TRP A 153 7.78 2.49 4.81
CA TRP A 153 7.05 3.22 3.78
C TRP A 153 6.15 2.36 2.89
N GLN A 154 6.33 1.03 2.86
CA GLN A 154 5.46 0.14 2.10
C GLN A 154 4.06 0.03 2.71
N CYS A 155 3.87 0.45 3.97
CA CYS A 155 2.57 0.45 4.63
C CYS A 155 1.74 1.72 4.37
N ARG A 156 2.18 2.63 3.49
CA ARG A 156 1.45 3.87 3.15
C ARG A 156 0.13 3.69 2.38
N ASP A 157 -0.13 2.48 1.89
CA ASP A 157 -1.29 2.16 1.06
C ASP A 157 -2.57 2.04 1.91
N TRP A 158 -3.63 2.78 1.56
CA TRP A 158 -4.90 2.73 2.30
C TRP A 158 -5.61 1.36 2.24
N THR A 159 -5.26 0.51 1.29
CA THR A 159 -5.79 -0.86 1.16
C THR A 159 -5.02 -1.91 1.97
N ARG A 160 -3.96 -1.52 2.69
CA ARG A 160 -3.10 -2.41 3.48
C ARG A 160 -3.89 -3.12 4.58
N HIS A 161 -3.60 -4.40 4.76
CA HIS A 161 -4.09 -5.21 5.87
C HIS A 161 -3.15 -5.17 7.06
N TYR A 162 -3.69 -4.87 8.24
CA TYR A 162 -2.95 -4.95 9.51
C TYR A 162 -3.54 -6.07 10.37
N ARG A 163 -2.73 -7.08 10.69
CA ARG A 163 -3.10 -8.14 11.65
C ARG A 163 -3.48 -7.54 13.02
N LEU A 164 -4.57 -8.00 13.62
CA LEU A 164 -4.96 -7.55 14.96
C LEU A 164 -4.04 -8.13 16.06
N PRO A 165 -3.92 -7.48 17.23
CA PRO A 165 -2.94 -7.85 18.25
C PRO A 165 -3.25 -9.18 18.95
N HIS A 166 -4.51 -9.65 18.96
CA HIS A 166 -4.90 -10.87 19.68
C HIS A 166 -5.66 -11.82 18.76
N VAL A 167 -4.94 -12.67 18.04
CA VAL A 167 -5.49 -13.48 16.93
C VAL A 167 -5.11 -14.95 17.03
N TRP A 168 -5.71 -15.78 16.19
CA TRP A 168 -5.29 -17.17 15.99
C TRP A 168 -4.40 -17.26 14.75
N ARG A 169 -3.10 -17.47 14.92
CA ARG A 169 -2.09 -17.47 13.85
C ARG A 169 -1.43 -18.84 13.76
N GLY A 170 -1.39 -19.42 12.56
CA GLY A 170 -0.70 -20.69 12.31
C GLY A 170 -1.21 -21.84 13.20
N GLY A 171 -2.50 -21.87 13.51
CA GLY A 171 -3.10 -22.90 14.35
C GLY A 171 -2.92 -22.68 15.87
N ALA A 172 -2.26 -21.61 16.31
CA ALA A 172 -2.10 -21.27 17.72
C ALA A 172 -2.65 -19.88 18.07
N ARG A 173 -2.98 -19.67 19.35
CA ARG A 173 -3.34 -18.37 19.89
C ARG A 173 -2.09 -17.48 19.98
N TYR A 174 -2.14 -16.33 19.33
CA TYR A 174 -1.14 -15.29 19.39
C TYR A 174 -1.69 -14.08 20.17
N ARG A 175 -0.91 -13.59 21.14
CA ARG A 175 -1.13 -12.29 21.76
C ARG A 175 0.08 -11.42 21.53
N SER A 176 -0.20 -10.18 21.15
CA SER A 176 0.77 -9.10 21.21
C SER A 176 1.39 -9.09 22.61
N PRO A 177 2.73 -9.10 22.70
CA PRO A 177 3.43 -9.13 23.99
C PRO A 177 3.22 -7.84 24.77
N TRP A 178 2.86 -6.75 24.09
CA TRP A 178 2.63 -5.46 24.72
C TRP A 178 1.68 -4.61 23.87
N VAL A 179 0.67 -4.03 24.53
CA VAL A 179 -0.33 -3.14 23.93
C VAL A 179 -0.52 -1.95 24.86
N ASP A 180 -0.41 -0.74 24.34
CA ASP A 180 -0.75 0.48 25.07
C ASP A 180 -1.59 1.40 24.18
N LEU A 181 -2.85 1.58 24.58
CA LEU A 181 -3.80 2.45 23.91
C LEU A 181 -4.17 3.66 24.77
N ARG A 182 -3.56 3.84 25.96
CA ARG A 182 -3.96 4.85 26.96
C ARG A 182 -3.84 6.28 26.43
N ARG A 183 -2.86 6.53 25.56
CA ARG A 183 -2.60 7.84 24.93
C ARG A 183 -3.36 8.04 23.62
N MET A 184 -3.96 6.96 23.08
CA MET A 184 -4.59 6.94 21.77
C MET A 184 -5.79 7.88 21.74
N ARG A 185 -5.64 9.00 21.04
CA ARG A 185 -6.70 9.99 20.84
C ARG A 185 -6.65 10.56 19.42
N PRO A 186 -7.80 10.97 18.85
CA PRO A 186 -7.83 11.64 17.57
C PRO A 186 -6.95 12.90 17.56
N ILE A 187 -6.25 13.12 16.47
CA ILE A 187 -5.54 14.37 16.19
C ILE A 187 -6.23 15.15 15.09
N GLU A 188 -6.19 16.47 15.23
CA GLU A 188 -6.50 17.38 14.14
C GLU A 188 -5.34 17.39 13.14
N LEU A 189 -5.68 17.38 11.85
CA LEU A 189 -4.70 17.46 10.78
C LEU A 189 -4.79 18.82 10.13
N GLU A 190 -3.65 19.49 9.99
CA GLU A 190 -3.58 20.68 9.16
C GLU A 190 -3.96 20.30 7.72
N PRO A 191 -4.90 21.01 7.08
CA PRO A 191 -5.22 20.75 5.68
C PRO A 191 -3.95 20.80 4.84
N LEU A 192 -3.77 19.82 3.96
CA LEU A 192 -2.73 19.96 2.95
C LEU A 192 -3.11 21.14 2.05
N PRO A 193 -2.13 21.94 1.59
CA PRO A 193 -2.41 22.92 0.56
C PRO A 193 -3.11 22.19 -0.59
N PRO A 194 -4.15 22.77 -1.19
CA PRO A 194 -4.77 22.16 -2.35
C PRO A 194 -3.63 21.86 -3.30
N SER A 195 -3.41 20.56 -3.56
CA SER A 195 -2.51 20.15 -4.63
C SER A 195 -2.95 20.98 -5.81
N ALA A 196 -2.09 21.86 -6.33
CA ALA A 196 -2.35 22.51 -7.61
C ALA A 196 -2.71 21.35 -8.49
N ALA A 197 -4.00 21.21 -8.80
CA ALA A 197 -4.49 20.00 -9.39
C ALA A 197 -3.64 19.88 -10.65
N VAL A 198 -2.73 18.90 -10.67
CA VAL A 198 -2.38 18.30 -11.93
C VAL A 198 -3.72 17.72 -12.29
N ALA A 199 -4.50 18.53 -13.03
CA ALA A 199 -5.77 18.13 -13.54
C ALA A 199 -5.45 16.75 -14.11
N PRO A 200 -6.12 15.67 -13.65
CA PRO A 200 -5.97 14.40 -14.35
C PRO A 200 -6.12 14.78 -15.81
N PRO A 201 -5.09 14.53 -16.66
CA PRO A 201 -4.96 15.17 -17.97
C PRO A 201 -6.34 15.15 -18.56
N ALA A 202 -6.90 16.36 -18.76
CA ALA A 202 -8.33 16.55 -18.95
C ALA A 202 -8.80 15.38 -19.79
N LYS A 203 -9.62 14.50 -19.22
CA LYS A 203 -10.21 13.43 -20.03
C LYS A 203 -10.97 14.21 -21.07
N THR A 204 -10.34 14.45 -22.22
CA THR A 204 -11.05 14.56 -23.48
C THR A 204 -11.85 13.28 -23.48
N SER A 205 -13.09 13.40 -23.02
CA SER A 205 -14.15 12.52 -23.38
C SER A 205 -14.15 12.55 -24.90
N LEU A 206 -13.32 11.72 -25.50
CA LEU A 206 -13.61 11.12 -26.78
C LEU A 206 -14.95 10.44 -26.52
N GLY A 207 -16.02 11.16 -26.84
CA GLY A 207 -17.37 10.78 -26.50
C GLY A 207 -17.63 9.34 -26.92
N GLY A 208 -18.22 8.56 -26.03
CA GLY A 208 -18.87 7.28 -26.36
C GLY A 208 -18.08 6.32 -27.26
N ALA A 209 -16.76 6.37 -27.29
CA ALA A 209 -16.00 5.39 -28.02
C ALA A 209 -15.97 4.12 -27.17
N ALA A 210 -16.53 3.04 -27.71
CA ALA A 210 -16.31 1.70 -27.21
C ALA A 210 -14.81 1.50 -26.88
N PRO A 211 -14.46 0.71 -25.84
CA PRO A 211 -13.07 0.39 -25.57
C PRO A 211 -12.39 0.01 -26.88
N ARG A 212 -11.32 0.73 -27.24
CA ARG A 212 -10.56 0.40 -28.44
C ARG A 212 -10.25 -1.10 -28.36
N PRO A 213 -10.53 -1.88 -29.42
CA PRO A 213 -10.17 -3.28 -29.41
C PRO A 213 -8.71 -3.38 -29.01
N VAL A 214 -8.42 -4.19 -27.99
CA VAL A 214 -7.05 -4.56 -27.66
C VAL A 214 -6.51 -5.15 -28.97
N PRO A 215 -5.49 -4.53 -29.59
CA PRO A 215 -4.94 -5.08 -30.81
C PRO A 215 -4.50 -6.51 -30.50
N ASP A 216 -4.90 -7.43 -31.36
CA ASP A 216 -4.36 -8.78 -31.35
C ASP A 216 -2.91 -8.64 -31.82
N VAL A 217 -2.00 -8.54 -30.85
CA VAL A 217 -0.58 -8.33 -31.09
C VAL A 217 0.09 -9.68 -30.94
N ASP A 218 0.61 -10.19 -32.04
CA ASP A 218 1.53 -11.32 -32.03
C ASP A 218 2.85 -10.87 -31.40
N TRP A 219 3.01 -11.12 -30.11
CA TRP A 219 4.19 -10.72 -29.36
C TRP A 219 5.43 -11.44 -29.89
N THR A 220 6.46 -10.68 -30.19
CA THR A 220 7.74 -11.24 -30.63
C THR A 220 8.62 -11.58 -29.43
N VAL A 221 9.32 -12.72 -29.52
CA VAL A 221 10.34 -13.12 -28.53
C VAL A 221 11.75 -12.66 -28.91
N GLU A 222 11.96 -12.28 -30.17
CA GLU A 222 13.24 -11.81 -30.70
C GLU A 222 13.22 -10.32 -30.96
N LEU A 223 14.30 -9.64 -30.57
CA LEU A 223 14.47 -8.22 -30.82
C LEU A 223 15.26 -7.99 -32.11
N PRO A 224 14.75 -7.19 -33.07
CA PRO A 224 15.52 -6.86 -34.27
C PRO A 224 16.85 -6.19 -33.94
N PRO A 225 17.97 -6.52 -34.63
CA PRO A 225 19.29 -5.95 -34.36
C PRO A 225 19.37 -4.42 -34.39
N ALA A 226 18.46 -3.78 -35.14
CA ALA A 226 18.34 -2.32 -35.20
C ALA A 226 18.06 -1.63 -33.84
N TRP A 227 17.65 -2.39 -32.82
CA TRP A 227 17.37 -1.87 -31.49
C TRP A 227 18.54 -1.97 -30.51
N GLU A 228 19.60 -2.71 -30.83
CA GLU A 228 20.72 -2.96 -29.90
C GLU A 228 21.36 -1.68 -29.35
N GLU A 229 21.62 -0.72 -30.23
CA GLU A 229 22.19 0.59 -29.85
C GLU A 229 21.26 1.37 -28.91
N ARG A 230 19.97 1.39 -29.23
CA ARG A 230 18.95 2.11 -28.45
C ARG A 230 18.75 1.47 -27.08
N VAL A 231 18.74 0.14 -27.02
CA VAL A 231 18.66 -0.62 -25.76
C VAL A 231 19.82 -0.24 -24.85
N ARG A 232 21.05 -0.16 -25.37
CA ARG A 232 22.23 0.20 -24.57
C ARG A 232 22.15 1.61 -24.00
N ILE A 233 21.72 2.57 -24.82
CA ILE A 233 21.54 3.97 -24.39
C ILE A 233 20.48 4.07 -23.30
N ILE A 234 19.33 3.42 -23.50
CA ILE A 234 18.22 3.45 -22.53
C ILE A 234 18.64 2.75 -21.23
N ALA A 235 19.34 1.61 -21.31
CA ALA A 235 19.80 0.87 -20.14
C ALA A 235 20.78 1.69 -19.28
N ALA A 236 21.68 2.45 -19.91
CA ALA A 236 22.56 3.37 -19.20
C ALA A 236 21.76 4.42 -18.41
N ALA A 237 20.74 5.04 -19.03
CA ALA A 237 19.88 6.01 -18.35
C ALA A 237 19.03 5.39 -17.24
N VAL A 238 18.51 4.17 -17.45
CA VAL A 238 17.72 3.42 -16.45
C VAL A 238 18.58 3.08 -15.23
N ARG A 239 19.86 2.75 -15.40
CA ARG A 239 20.77 2.37 -14.31
C ARG A 239 21.01 3.49 -13.30
N GLU A 240 20.89 4.75 -13.71
CA GLU A 240 21.01 5.90 -12.81
C GLU A 240 19.85 6.01 -11.80
N VAL A 241 18.72 5.32 -12.06
CA VAL A 241 17.54 5.36 -11.21
C VAL A 241 17.65 4.38 -10.04
N GLN A 242 17.66 4.90 -8.81
CA GLN A 242 17.89 4.10 -7.60
C GLN A 242 16.65 3.36 -7.06
N THR A 243 15.43 3.83 -7.35
CA THR A 243 14.17 3.30 -6.76
C THR A 243 13.02 3.26 -7.78
N GLU A 244 11.89 2.63 -7.43
CA GLU A 244 10.64 2.67 -8.23
C GLU A 244 10.76 2.05 -9.64
N TRP A 245 11.55 0.98 -9.78
CA TRP A 245 11.82 0.31 -11.05
C TRP A 245 10.56 -0.15 -11.78
N HIS A 246 9.54 -0.65 -11.05
CA HIS A 246 8.28 -1.06 -11.67
C HIS A 246 7.58 0.11 -12.39
N THR A 247 7.44 1.26 -11.72
CA THR A 247 6.86 2.48 -12.28
C THR A 247 7.69 3.00 -13.46
N LEU A 248 9.02 2.94 -13.35
CA LEU A 248 9.95 3.30 -14.42
C LEU A 248 9.74 2.44 -15.68
N PHE A 249 9.62 1.12 -15.54
CA PHE A 249 9.44 0.22 -16.67
C PHE A 249 8.05 0.36 -17.31
N LEU A 250 7.00 0.66 -16.53
CA LEU A 250 5.69 1.02 -17.08
C LEU A 250 5.74 2.32 -17.88
N ALA A 251 6.42 3.35 -17.35
CA ALA A 251 6.61 4.61 -18.05
C ALA A 251 7.47 4.44 -19.33
N LEU A 252 8.51 3.61 -19.27
CA LEU A 252 9.36 3.26 -20.41
C LEU A 252 8.54 2.58 -21.52
N ALA A 253 7.71 1.59 -21.19
CA ALA A 253 6.84 0.92 -22.15
C ALA A 253 5.89 1.93 -22.84
N GLY A 254 5.26 2.81 -22.06
CA GLY A 254 4.42 3.89 -22.61
C GLY A 254 5.21 4.88 -23.50
N ALA A 255 6.44 5.21 -23.11
CA ALA A 255 7.30 6.10 -23.87
C ALA A 255 7.81 5.49 -25.19
N LEU A 256 8.07 4.17 -25.21
CA LEU A 256 8.43 3.43 -26.42
C LEU A 256 7.27 3.46 -27.42
N LEU A 257 6.07 3.11 -26.96
CA LEU A 257 4.84 3.17 -27.79
C LEU A 257 4.59 4.58 -28.33
N SER A 258 4.70 5.60 -27.48
CA SER A 258 4.49 7.00 -27.87
C SER A 258 5.52 7.51 -28.88
N ARG A 259 6.71 6.89 -28.94
CA ARG A 259 7.77 7.18 -29.91
C ARG A 259 7.77 6.25 -31.12
N GLY A 260 6.70 5.48 -31.33
CA GLY A 260 6.51 4.65 -32.50
C GLY A 260 7.27 3.32 -32.47
N ALA A 261 7.66 2.83 -31.29
CA ALA A 261 8.10 1.44 -31.18
C ALA A 261 6.92 0.52 -31.54
N PRO A 262 7.12 -0.50 -32.40
CA PRO A 262 6.08 -1.46 -32.72
C PRO A 262 5.60 -2.15 -31.43
N PRO A 263 4.28 -2.19 -31.15
CA PRO A 263 3.74 -2.77 -29.93
C PRO A 263 4.26 -4.17 -29.64
N GLU A 264 4.36 -5.02 -30.66
CA GLU A 264 4.85 -6.41 -30.62
C GLU A 264 6.25 -6.56 -30.02
N HIS A 265 7.08 -5.51 -30.08
CA HIS A 265 8.44 -5.51 -29.58
C HIS A 265 8.57 -4.92 -28.17
N VAL A 266 7.54 -4.29 -27.62
CA VAL A 266 7.64 -3.55 -26.35
C VAL A 266 8.04 -4.45 -25.17
N PRO A 267 7.47 -5.65 -24.98
CA PRO A 267 7.89 -6.54 -23.90
C PRO A 267 9.35 -6.98 -24.03
N VAL A 268 9.78 -7.36 -25.24
CA VAL A 268 11.17 -7.80 -25.49
C VAL A 268 12.16 -6.64 -25.37
N LEU A 269 11.78 -5.42 -25.77
CA LEU A 269 12.56 -4.19 -25.56
C LEU A 269 12.75 -3.88 -24.07
N CYS A 270 11.67 -3.92 -23.28
CA CYS A 270 11.75 -3.71 -21.84
C CYS A 270 12.61 -4.78 -21.16
N ARG A 271 12.50 -6.05 -21.58
CA ARG A 271 13.35 -7.14 -21.10
C ARG A 271 14.82 -6.90 -21.45
N ALA A 272 15.13 -6.56 -22.71
CA ALA A 272 16.49 -6.30 -23.17
C ALA A 272 17.14 -5.12 -22.43
N VAL A 273 16.40 -4.03 -22.21
CA VAL A 273 16.86 -2.89 -21.40
C VAL A 273 17.13 -3.32 -19.97
N SER A 274 16.23 -4.09 -19.35
CA SER A 274 16.43 -4.57 -17.98
C SER A 274 17.70 -5.42 -17.87
N LEU A 275 17.92 -6.36 -18.79
CA LEU A 275 19.11 -7.20 -18.79
C LEU A 275 20.39 -6.38 -18.99
N ALA A 276 20.37 -5.41 -19.91
CA ALA A 276 21.51 -4.56 -20.23
C ALA A 276 21.92 -3.60 -19.09
N THR A 277 21.07 -3.36 -18.09
CA THR A 277 21.45 -2.58 -16.90
C THR A 277 22.45 -3.32 -16.01
N GLY A 278 22.49 -4.67 -16.07
CA GLY A 278 23.32 -5.50 -15.20
C GLY A 278 22.99 -5.41 -13.70
N ALA A 279 21.87 -4.78 -13.35
CA ALA A 279 21.46 -4.54 -11.96
C ALA A 279 20.50 -5.61 -11.42
N ASP A 280 20.13 -6.61 -12.23
CA ASP A 280 19.12 -7.60 -11.91
C ASP A 280 19.74 -8.91 -11.40
N SER A 281 19.59 -9.18 -10.11
CA SER A 281 20.05 -10.41 -9.44
C SER A 281 18.96 -11.49 -9.32
N ARG A 282 17.82 -11.35 -10.02
CA ARG A 282 16.64 -12.23 -9.86
C ARG A 282 15.97 -12.62 -11.19
N THR A 283 16.74 -13.22 -12.09
CA THR A 283 16.26 -13.73 -13.38
C THR A 283 15.12 -14.75 -13.25
N ASP A 284 15.09 -15.53 -12.15
CA ASP A 284 14.15 -16.65 -11.96
C ASP A 284 12.71 -16.23 -11.60
N ASP A 285 12.51 -15.06 -10.99
CA ASP A 285 11.18 -14.60 -10.55
C ASP A 285 10.28 -14.13 -11.71
N ARG A 286 10.84 -13.97 -12.92
CA ARG A 286 10.14 -13.42 -14.09
C ARG A 286 9.57 -14.48 -15.03
N GLU A 287 10.15 -15.68 -15.07
CA GLU A 287 9.72 -16.74 -16.00
C GLU A 287 8.48 -17.50 -15.51
N THR A 288 8.14 -17.41 -14.22
CA THR A 288 7.00 -18.11 -13.62
C THR A 288 5.77 -17.23 -13.39
N GLY A 289 5.84 -15.94 -13.74
CA GLY A 289 4.80 -14.94 -13.44
C GLY A 289 4.04 -14.35 -14.64
N ALA A 290 4.26 -14.86 -15.85
CA ALA A 290 3.50 -14.47 -17.04
C ALA A 290 2.36 -15.46 -17.33
#